data_AF-A0AAD7AG77-F1
#
_entry.id   AF-A0AAD7AG77-F1
#
_cell.length_a   1.000
_cell.length_b   1.000
_cell.length_c   1.000
_cell.angle_alpha   90.00
_cell.angle_beta   90.00
_cell.angle_gamma   90.00
#
_symmetry.space_group_name_H-M   'P 1'
#
loop_
_entity.id
_entity.type
_entity.pdbx_description
1 polymer ?
#
loop_
_entity_poly.entity_id
_entity_poly.type
_entity_poly.pdbx_seq_one_letter_code
_entity_poly.pdbx_strand_id
1 'polypeptide(L)'
;MTIAAPVFADRYISAISMVVLLYDHSLILAQEAELIWFNSAAGAGNRIAFVVNRYVAEAVAVYVAYLNSGLGRGITTENCHAALWIFSMTSSIVFGMSHFVIIVRVYTGWDKRPSIKIILLVAFGIATCVAAVFSALAASEAAHRSFYGYNPFIDMCAFSKKPWALKFAQGAMTVFDFFIIIMTVLNALDRPYVTQADVVISMQNDGARMFVVSW
;
A
#
# COMPACT_ATOMS: atom_id res chain seq x y z
N MET A 1 24.83 -4.44 21.77
CA MET A 1 23.88 -3.37 22.18
C MET A 1 23.29 -2.57 21.01
N THR A 2 23.82 -2.66 19.80
CA THR A 2 23.39 -1.86 18.63
C THR A 2 22.08 -2.30 17.95
N ILE A 3 21.51 -3.45 18.32
CA ILE A 3 20.30 -4.02 17.67
C ILE A 3 19.00 -3.58 18.39
N ALA A 4 19.09 -3.09 19.62
CA ALA A 4 17.90 -2.74 20.41
C ALA A 4 17.18 -1.49 19.88
N ALA A 5 17.93 -0.44 19.52
CA ALA A 5 17.37 0.81 19.02
C ALA A 5 16.47 0.65 17.78
N PRO A 6 16.89 -0.04 16.69
CA PRO A 6 16.02 -0.21 15.51
C PRO A 6 14.79 -1.06 15.81
N VAL A 7 14.88 -2.05 16.71
CA VAL A 7 13.74 -2.88 17.12
C VAL A 7 12.70 -2.04 17.86
N PHE A 8 13.12 -1.22 18.82
CA PHE A 8 12.19 -0.34 19.53
C PHE A 8 11.57 0.71 18.59
N ALA A 9 12.37 1.28 17.69
CA ALA A 9 11.87 2.22 16.70
C ALA A 9 10.76 1.59 15.83
N ASP A 10 10.97 0.37 15.33
CA ASP A 10 9.97 -0.35 14.53
C ASP A 10 8.65 -0.57 15.30
N ARG A 11 8.73 -0.95 16.59
CA ARG A 11 7.55 -1.11 17.46
C ARG A 11 6.75 0.17 17.62
N TYR A 12 7.43 1.26 17.98
CA TYR A 12 6.76 2.53 18.19
C TYR A 12 6.20 3.09 16.89
N ILE A 13 6.94 2.99 15.78
CA ILE A 13 6.46 3.43 14.47
C ILE A 13 5.22 2.62 14.07
N SER A 14 5.24 1.29 14.25
CA SER A 14 4.09 0.45 13.95
C SER A 14 2.86 0.80 14.80
N ALA A 15 3.04 1.03 16.11
CA ALA A 15 1.96 1.46 17.00
C ALA A 15 1.40 2.85 16.62
N ILE A 16 2.27 3.82 16.34
CA ILE A 16 1.86 5.17 15.89
C ILE A 16 1.12 5.06 14.57
N SER A 17 1.63 4.28 13.62
CA SER A 17 1.00 4.08 12.30
C SER A 17 -0.40 3.48 12.44
N MET A 18 -0.56 2.50 13.33
CA MET A 18 -1.87 1.90 13.62
C MET A 18 -2.84 2.92 14.22
N VAL A 19 -2.41 3.74 15.19
CA VAL A 19 -3.26 4.77 15.80
C VAL A 19 -3.70 5.81 14.76
N VAL A 20 -2.77 6.28 13.93
CA VAL A 20 -3.06 7.25 12.86
C VAL A 20 -4.04 6.65 11.84
N LEU A 21 -3.84 5.40 11.44
CA LEU A 21 -4.71 4.71 10.49
C LEU A 21 -6.13 4.51 11.04
N LEU A 22 -6.26 4.09 12.30
CA LEU A 22 -7.58 3.95 12.94
C LEU A 22 -8.27 5.30 13.15
N TYR A 23 -7.51 6.34 13.47
CA TYR A 23 -8.04 7.70 13.59
C TYR A 23 -8.55 8.20 12.23
N ASP A 24 -7.75 8.05 11.17
CA ASP A 24 -8.17 8.39 9.80
C ASP A 24 -9.44 7.64 9.40
N HIS A 25 -9.51 6.33 9.67
CA HIS A 25 -10.70 5.52 9.42
C HIS A 25 -11.94 6.09 10.13
N SER A 26 -11.81 6.48 11.40
CA SER A 26 -12.92 7.04 12.17
C SER A 26 -13.45 8.37 11.61
N LEU A 27 -12.57 9.18 11.00
CA LEU A 27 -12.96 10.45 10.39
C LEU A 27 -13.75 10.27 9.08
N ILE A 28 -13.44 9.21 8.32
CA ILE A 28 -14.01 8.99 6.98
C ILE A 28 -15.25 8.07 7.03
N LEU A 29 -15.45 7.33 8.12
CA LEU A 29 -16.51 6.33 8.25
C LEU A 29 -17.92 6.84 7.89
N ALA A 30 -18.25 8.07 8.26
CA ALA A 30 -19.56 8.67 7.94
C ALA A 30 -19.76 8.87 6.43
N GLN A 31 -18.73 9.36 5.73
CA GLN A 31 -18.75 9.57 4.29
C GLN A 31 -18.74 8.23 3.54
N GLU A 32 -17.98 7.26 4.05
CA GLU A 32 -17.95 5.89 3.53
C GLU A 32 -19.33 5.24 3.56
N ALA A 33 -20.03 5.34 4.70
CA ALA A 33 -21.38 4.82 4.87
C ALA A 33 -22.31 5.35 3.78
N GLU A 34 -22.29 6.66 3.52
CA GLU A 34 -23.12 7.29 2.51
C GLU A 34 -22.73 6.89 1.08
N LEU A 35 -21.44 6.91 0.75
CA LEU A 35 -20.96 6.81 -0.63
C LEU A 35 -20.78 5.38 -1.15
N ILE A 36 -20.48 4.42 -0.28
CA ILE A 36 -20.19 3.03 -0.65
C ILE A 36 -21.34 2.11 -0.27
N TRP A 37 -21.82 2.21 0.97
CA TRP A 37 -22.77 1.26 1.54
C TRP A 37 -24.22 1.63 1.24
N PHE A 38 -24.61 2.89 1.46
CA PHE A 38 -25.97 3.37 1.23
C PHE A 38 -26.22 3.83 -0.20
N ASN A 39 -25.16 4.13 -0.96
CA ASN A 39 -25.28 4.46 -2.37
C ASN A 39 -25.63 3.22 -3.21
N SER A 40 -26.87 3.16 -3.70
CA SER A 40 -27.35 2.10 -4.59
C SER A 40 -26.69 2.14 -5.98
N ALA A 41 -26.12 3.29 -6.37
CA ALA A 41 -25.36 3.41 -7.62
C ALA A 41 -23.93 2.87 -7.52
N ALA A 42 -23.43 2.60 -6.30
CA ALA A 42 -22.14 1.95 -6.12
C ALA A 42 -22.25 0.47 -6.55
N GLY A 43 -21.71 0.16 -7.75
CA GLY A 43 -21.66 -1.20 -8.26
C GLY A 43 -20.88 -2.15 -7.33
N ALA A 44 -21.23 -3.43 -7.35
CA ALA A 44 -20.60 -4.46 -6.51
C ALA A 44 -19.07 -4.52 -6.67
N GLY A 45 -18.55 -4.29 -7.89
CA GLY A 45 -17.11 -4.24 -8.13
C GLY A 45 -16.39 -3.13 -7.36
N ASN A 46 -16.97 -1.94 -7.28
CA ASN A 46 -16.39 -0.82 -6.52
C ASN A 46 -16.41 -1.12 -5.02
N ARG A 47 -17.48 -1.74 -4.51
CA ARG A 47 -17.57 -2.16 -3.11
C ARG A 47 -16.52 -3.22 -2.76
N ILE A 48 -16.32 -4.21 -3.62
CA ILE A 48 -15.28 -5.24 -3.43
C ILE A 48 -13.89 -4.61 -3.46
N ALA A 49 -13.61 -3.77 -4.47
CA ALA A 49 -12.32 -3.09 -4.56
C ALA A 49 -12.05 -2.22 -3.33
N PHE A 50 -13.07 -1.52 -2.82
CA PHE A 50 -12.99 -0.74 -1.60
C PHE A 50 -12.69 -1.61 -0.38
N VAL A 51 -13.43 -2.72 -0.19
CA VAL A 51 -13.19 -3.62 0.94
C VAL A 51 -11.78 -4.23 0.92
N VAL A 52 -11.31 -4.62 -0.25
CA VAL A 52 -9.96 -5.18 -0.41
C VAL A 52 -8.88 -4.12 -0.18
N ASN A 53 -9.02 -2.91 -0.72
CA ASN A 53 -7.98 -1.89 -0.55
C ASN A 53 -7.97 -1.28 0.85
N ARG A 54 -9.14 -1.07 1.46
CA ARG A 54 -9.28 -0.44 2.77
C ARG A 54 -9.20 -1.48 3.88
N TYR A 55 -10.28 -2.24 4.11
CA TYR A 55 -10.41 -3.11 5.28
C TYR A 55 -9.38 -4.22 5.34
N VAL A 56 -9.05 -4.86 4.21
CA VAL A 56 -8.03 -5.91 4.22
C VAL A 56 -6.64 -5.32 4.49
N ALA A 57 -6.31 -4.15 3.93
CA ALA A 57 -5.04 -3.49 4.20
C ALA A 57 -4.92 -3.06 5.68
N GLU A 58 -5.97 -2.48 6.25
CA GLU A 58 -6.02 -2.09 7.66
C GLU A 58 -5.90 -3.31 8.59
N ALA A 59 -6.64 -4.39 8.30
CA ALA A 59 -6.55 -5.63 9.05
C ALA A 59 -5.13 -6.23 9.02
N VAL A 60 -4.48 -6.20 7.86
CA VAL A 60 -3.09 -6.61 7.70
C VAL A 60 -2.15 -5.72 8.52
N ALA A 61 -2.33 -4.40 8.50
CA ALA A 61 -1.51 -3.47 9.28
C ALA A 61 -1.65 -3.71 10.80
N VAL A 62 -2.89 -3.92 11.28
CA VAL A 62 -3.16 -4.28 12.69
C VAL A 62 -2.49 -5.60 13.06
N TYR A 63 -2.57 -6.61 12.18
CA TYR A 63 -1.94 -7.90 12.43
C TYR A 63 -0.40 -7.80 12.49
N VAL A 64 0.22 -7.02 11.61
CA VAL A 64 1.66 -6.74 11.65
C VAL A 64 2.04 -6.01 12.94
N ALA A 65 1.26 -5.00 13.35
CA ALA A 65 1.48 -4.30 14.61
C ALA A 65 1.41 -5.25 15.81
N TYR A 66 0.44 -6.18 15.82
CA TYR A 66 0.35 -7.23 16.82
C TYR A 66 1.61 -8.11 16.85
N LEU A 67 2.07 -8.60 15.69
CA LEU A 67 3.27 -9.44 15.62
C LEU A 67 4.55 -8.70 16.07
N ASN A 68 4.66 -7.40 15.79
CA ASN A 68 5.82 -6.60 16.15
C ASN A 68 5.77 -6.11 17.62
N SER A 69 4.59 -6.01 18.22
CA SER A 69 4.39 -5.44 19.56
C SER A 69 5.06 -6.22 20.70
N GLY A 70 5.37 -7.51 20.50
CA GLY A 70 5.81 -8.40 21.57
C GLY A 70 4.67 -8.99 22.42
N LEU A 71 3.41 -8.71 22.07
CA LEU A 71 2.24 -9.26 22.77
C LEU A 71 1.95 -10.72 22.40
N GLY A 72 2.53 -11.21 21.30
CA GLY A 72 2.36 -12.56 20.78
C GLY A 72 3.15 -13.64 21.53
N ARG A 73 3.02 -13.69 22.87
CA ARG A 73 3.65 -14.74 23.68
C ARG A 73 3.12 -16.11 23.27
N GLY A 74 4.03 -17.04 22.99
CA GLY A 74 3.67 -18.41 22.57
C GLY A 74 3.44 -18.59 21.07
N ILE A 75 3.78 -17.59 20.24
CA ILE A 75 3.82 -17.77 18.78
C ILE A 75 4.96 -18.73 18.44
N THR A 76 4.64 -19.79 17.69
CA THR A 76 5.63 -20.74 17.17
C THR A 76 6.28 -20.19 15.90
N THR A 77 7.47 -20.69 15.57
CA THR A 77 8.14 -20.38 14.31
C THR A 77 7.27 -20.72 13.10
N GLU A 78 6.48 -21.80 13.15
CA GLU A 78 5.56 -22.17 12.07
C GLU A 78 4.48 -21.11 11.85
N ASN A 79 3.93 -20.53 12.93
CA ASN A 79 2.96 -19.44 12.85
C ASN A 79 3.59 -18.18 12.25
N CYS A 80 4.84 -17.86 12.60
CA CYS A 80 5.56 -16.76 11.95
C CYS A 80 5.65 -16.99 10.43
N HIS A 81 6.05 -18.19 9.99
CA HIS A 81 6.15 -18.50 8.56
C HIS A 81 4.82 -18.38 7.83
N ALA A 82 3.74 -18.92 8.41
CA ALA A 82 2.40 -18.80 7.85
C ALA A 82 1.95 -17.33 7.77
N ALA A 83 2.19 -16.56 8.83
CA ALA A 83 1.90 -15.14 8.89
C ALA A 83 2.64 -14.34 7.81
N LEU A 84 3.92 -14.62 7.58
CA LEU A 84 4.72 -13.98 6.54
C LEU A 84 4.17 -14.26 5.14
N TRP A 85 3.79 -15.50 4.85
CA TRP A 85 3.19 -15.88 3.57
C TRP A 85 1.84 -15.21 3.33
N ILE A 86 0.96 -15.23 4.34
CA ILE A 86 -0.35 -14.56 4.29
C ILE A 86 -0.14 -13.06 4.06
N PHE A 87 0.73 -12.44 4.85
CA PHE A 87 1.07 -11.02 4.70
C PHE A 87 1.54 -10.70 3.28
N SER A 88 2.51 -11.47 2.75
CA SER A 88 3.08 -11.24 1.43
C SER A 88 2.05 -11.36 0.30
N MET A 89 1.14 -12.33 0.39
CA MET A 89 0.10 -12.53 -0.63
C MET A 89 -0.93 -11.41 -0.56
N THR A 90 -1.43 -11.13 0.63
CA THR A 90 -2.44 -10.11 0.83
C THR A 90 -1.92 -8.72 0.48
N SER A 91 -0.69 -8.37 0.90
CA SER A 91 -0.09 -7.08 0.54
C SER A 91 0.10 -6.93 -0.97
N SER A 92 0.48 -8.00 -1.67
CA SER A 92 0.65 -7.98 -3.14
C SER A 92 -0.67 -7.69 -3.85
N ILE A 93 -1.78 -8.29 -3.38
CA ILE A 93 -3.12 -8.06 -3.92
C ILE A 93 -3.54 -6.61 -3.69
N VAL A 94 -3.44 -6.13 -2.45
CA VAL A 94 -3.78 -4.74 -2.07
C VAL A 94 -2.97 -3.74 -2.88
N PHE A 95 -1.65 -3.94 -3.00
CA PHE A 95 -0.80 -3.05 -3.79
C PHE A 95 -1.17 -3.09 -5.27
N GLY A 96 -1.37 -4.27 -5.86
CA GLY A 96 -1.79 -4.37 -7.26
C GLY A 96 -3.10 -3.62 -7.54
N MET A 97 -4.10 -3.80 -6.67
CA MET A 97 -5.39 -3.13 -6.77
C MET A 97 -5.27 -1.61 -6.59
N SER A 98 -4.49 -1.15 -5.61
CA SER A 98 -4.26 0.26 -5.34
C SER A 98 -3.60 0.96 -6.52
N HIS A 99 -2.53 0.39 -7.07
CA HIS A 99 -1.84 0.95 -8.25
C HIS A 99 -2.75 0.96 -9.47
N PHE A 100 -3.57 -0.08 -9.67
CA PHE A 100 -4.54 -0.11 -10.76
C PHE A 100 -5.56 1.04 -10.64
N VAL A 101 -6.11 1.26 -9.45
CA VAL A 101 -7.04 2.37 -9.19
C VAL A 101 -6.39 3.73 -9.46
N ILE A 102 -5.13 3.92 -9.04
CA ILE A 102 -4.37 5.15 -9.29
C ILE A 102 -4.15 5.36 -10.80
N ILE A 103 -3.77 4.31 -11.54
CA ILE A 103 -3.59 4.37 -13.00
C ILE A 103 -4.88 4.78 -13.69
N VAL A 104 -6.02 4.20 -13.30
CA VAL A 104 -7.33 4.56 -13.86
C VAL A 104 -7.61 6.04 -13.65
N ARG A 105 -7.29 6.60 -12.47
CA ARG A 105 -7.48 8.03 -12.20
C ARG A 105 -6.60 8.91 -13.05
N VAL A 106 -5.31 8.62 -13.09
CA VAL A 106 -4.38 9.40 -13.92
C VAL A 106 -4.84 9.34 -15.37
N TYR A 107 -5.21 8.16 -15.87
CA TYR A 107 -5.77 8.01 -17.21
C TYR A 107 -7.04 8.84 -17.44
N THR A 108 -7.98 8.88 -16.49
CA THR A 108 -9.15 9.75 -16.59
C THR A 108 -8.80 11.23 -16.53
N GLY A 109 -7.75 11.60 -15.79
CA GLY A 109 -7.22 12.95 -15.73
C GLY A 109 -6.63 13.42 -17.05
N TRP A 110 -6.10 12.51 -17.86
CA TRP A 110 -5.60 12.76 -19.22
C TRP A 110 -6.69 12.67 -20.31
N ASP A 111 -7.95 12.92 -19.95
CA ASP A 111 -9.13 12.90 -20.84
C ASP A 111 -9.23 11.63 -21.71
N LYS A 112 -8.84 10.48 -21.13
CA LYS A 112 -8.93 9.15 -21.76
C LYS A 112 -8.10 8.99 -23.06
N ARG A 113 -7.07 9.80 -23.30
CA ARG A 113 -6.20 9.67 -24.49
C ARG A 113 -5.55 8.27 -24.57
N PRO A 114 -5.73 7.51 -25.68
CA PRO A 114 -5.31 6.11 -25.76
C PRO A 114 -3.79 5.91 -25.63
N SER A 115 -2.98 6.89 -26.05
CA SER A 115 -1.52 6.84 -25.90
C SER A 115 -1.10 6.79 -24.43
N ILE A 116 -1.75 7.59 -23.58
CA ILE A 116 -1.45 7.64 -22.14
C ILE A 116 -1.82 6.32 -21.47
N LYS A 117 -2.95 5.70 -21.87
CA LYS A 117 -3.33 4.36 -21.39
C LYS A 117 -2.23 3.34 -21.64
N ILE A 118 -1.69 3.29 -22.87
CA ILE A 118 -0.66 2.33 -23.24
C ILE A 118 0.62 2.60 -22.44
N ILE A 119 1.05 3.87 -22.35
CA ILE A 119 2.24 4.25 -21.57
C ILE A 119 2.11 3.82 -20.11
N LEU A 120 0.97 4.13 -19.46
CA LEU A 120 0.72 3.78 -18.05
C LEU A 120 0.70 2.26 -17.84
N LEU A 121 0.03 1.50 -18.71
CA LEU A 121 -0.05 0.04 -18.61
C LEU A 121 1.29 -0.65 -18.85
N VAL A 122 2.07 -0.17 -19.83
CA VAL A 122 3.42 -0.70 -20.10
C VAL A 122 4.35 -0.40 -18.92
N ALA A 123 4.34 0.84 -18.40
CA ALA A 123 5.15 1.21 -17.24
C ALA A 123 4.79 0.38 -16.00
N PHE A 124 3.49 0.19 -15.74
CA PHE A 124 3.00 -0.63 -14.64
C PHE A 124 3.38 -2.10 -14.79
N GLY A 125 3.25 -2.65 -16.01
CA GLY A 125 3.64 -4.02 -16.31
C GLY A 125 5.14 -4.26 -16.09
N ILE A 126 6.00 -3.35 -16.56
CA ILE A 126 7.45 -3.42 -16.33
C ILE A 126 7.75 -3.35 -14.83
N ALA A 127 7.20 -2.37 -14.11
CA ALA A 127 7.44 -2.19 -12.68
C ALA A 127 6.99 -3.43 -11.87
N THR A 128 5.81 -3.96 -12.18
CA THR A 128 5.25 -5.14 -11.52
C THR A 128 6.07 -6.40 -11.82
N CYS A 129 6.52 -6.59 -13.06
CA CYS A 129 7.39 -7.72 -13.42
C CYS A 129 8.73 -7.67 -12.66
N VAL A 130 9.37 -6.50 -12.62
CA VAL A 130 10.62 -6.31 -11.88
C VAL A 130 10.39 -6.55 -10.38
N ALA A 131 9.34 -5.97 -9.80
CA ALA A 131 8.99 -6.15 -8.40
C ALA A 131 8.68 -7.62 -8.07
N ALA A 132 7.95 -8.34 -8.92
CA ALA A 132 7.62 -9.74 -8.74
C ALA A 132 8.86 -10.65 -8.80
N VAL A 133 9.77 -10.42 -9.75
CA VAL A 133 11.03 -11.19 -9.84
C VAL A 133 11.87 -11.00 -8.58
N PHE A 134 12.10 -9.76 -8.15
CA PHE A 134 12.88 -9.50 -6.93
C PHE A 134 12.17 -9.96 -5.66
N SER A 135 10.83 -9.92 -5.62
CA SER A 135 10.04 -10.45 -4.50
C SER A 135 10.11 -11.97 -4.42
N ALA A 136 10.07 -12.67 -5.56
CA ALA A 136 10.24 -14.12 -5.60
C ALA A 136 11.64 -14.54 -5.16
N LEU A 137 12.68 -13.79 -5.54
CA LEU A 137 14.04 -13.98 -5.05
C LEU A 137 14.15 -13.72 -3.54
N ALA A 138 13.53 -12.65 -3.04
CA ALA A 138 13.49 -12.38 -1.60
C ALA A 138 12.74 -13.47 -0.83
N ALA A 139 11.64 -13.97 -1.39
CA ALA A 139 10.85 -15.05 -0.81
C ALA A 139 11.60 -16.38 -0.82
N SER A 140 12.36 -16.70 -1.86
CA SER A 140 13.18 -17.92 -1.90
C SER A 140 14.34 -17.86 -0.90
N GLU A 141 14.96 -16.68 -0.73
CA GLU A 141 15.93 -16.45 0.34
C GLU A 141 15.27 -16.58 1.72
N ALA A 142 14.08 -16.02 1.93
CA ALA A 142 13.37 -16.07 3.21
C ALA A 142 12.79 -17.46 3.53
N ALA A 143 12.46 -18.26 2.51
CA ALA A 143 11.90 -19.62 2.67
C ALA A 143 12.92 -20.59 3.28
N HIS A 144 14.22 -20.32 3.16
CA HIS A 144 15.22 -21.02 3.95
C HIS A 144 14.97 -20.72 5.43
N ARG A 145 14.53 -21.75 6.18
CA ARG A 145 14.03 -21.68 7.57
C ARG A 145 14.95 -20.98 8.58
N SER A 146 16.19 -20.68 8.21
CA SER A 146 17.16 -19.96 9.02
C SER A 146 16.97 -18.44 9.03
N PHE A 147 16.19 -17.86 8.11
CA PHE A 147 16.17 -16.42 7.87
C PHE A 147 15.02 -15.66 8.52
N TYR A 148 13.91 -16.31 8.82
CA TYR A 148 12.75 -15.72 9.48
C TYR A 148 12.25 -16.66 10.57
N GLY A 149 12.03 -16.16 11.78
CA GLY A 149 11.56 -17.01 12.86
C GLY A 149 11.21 -16.25 14.13
N TYR A 150 10.60 -16.96 15.08
CA TYR A 150 10.30 -16.42 16.40
C TYR A 150 11.59 -16.24 17.18
N ASN A 151 11.79 -15.06 17.75
CA ASN A 151 12.93 -14.78 18.61
C ASN A 151 12.47 -14.56 20.06
N PRO A 152 12.85 -15.44 21.00
CA PRO A 152 12.38 -15.39 22.38
C PRO A 152 12.96 -14.22 23.20
N PHE A 153 14.03 -13.57 22.75
CA PHE A 153 14.59 -12.41 23.46
C PHE A 153 13.76 -11.14 23.26
N ILE A 154 13.01 -11.09 22.16
CA ILE A 154 12.21 -9.94 21.73
C ILE A 154 10.73 -10.30 21.63
N ASP A 155 10.33 -11.55 21.82
CA ASP A 155 8.94 -12.02 21.73
C ASP A 155 8.23 -11.62 20.42
N MET A 156 8.97 -11.62 19.30
CA MET A 156 8.43 -11.23 17.99
C MET A 156 9.01 -12.08 16.85
N CYS A 157 8.29 -12.11 15.73
CA CYS A 157 8.78 -12.70 14.49
C CYS A 157 9.74 -11.72 13.81
N ALA A 158 11.00 -12.11 13.60
CA ALA A 158 12.01 -11.23 13.03
C ALA A 158 12.84 -11.91 11.94
N PHE A 159 13.34 -11.11 11.01
CA PHE A 159 14.33 -11.55 10.04
C PHE A 159 15.72 -11.58 10.68
N SER A 160 16.39 -12.73 10.65
CA SER A 160 17.79 -12.87 11.05
C SER A 160 18.73 -12.17 10.07
N LYS A 161 18.37 -12.15 8.78
CA LYS A 161 19.10 -11.43 7.73
C LYS A 161 18.09 -10.80 6.76
N LYS A 162 18.24 -9.50 6.49
CA LYS A 162 17.41 -8.82 5.50
C LYS A 162 17.79 -9.29 4.08
N PRO A 163 16.86 -9.84 3.28
CA PRO A 163 17.14 -10.17 1.89
C PRO A 163 17.45 -8.89 1.12
N TRP A 164 18.52 -8.92 0.33
CA TRP A 164 18.95 -7.74 -0.44
C TRP A 164 17.96 -7.43 -1.57
N ALA A 165 17.37 -8.48 -2.17
CA ALA A 165 16.40 -8.39 -3.25
C ALA A 165 15.14 -7.60 -2.87
N LEU A 166 14.74 -7.62 -1.59
CA LEU A 166 13.59 -6.85 -1.10
C LEU A 166 13.76 -5.34 -1.32
N LYS A 167 14.99 -4.80 -1.21
CA LYS A 167 15.27 -3.39 -1.47
C LYS A 167 14.99 -3.02 -2.93
N PHE A 168 15.33 -3.91 -3.85
CA PHE A 168 15.10 -3.71 -5.29
C PHE A 168 13.63 -3.87 -5.67
N ALA A 169 12.93 -4.83 -5.07
CA ALA A 169 11.49 -5.00 -5.25
C ALA A 169 10.72 -3.73 -4.87
N GLN A 170 11.02 -3.16 -3.70
CA GLN A 170 10.39 -1.93 -3.23
C GLN A 170 10.80 -0.72 -4.09
N GLY A 171 12.09 -0.62 -4.45
CA GLY A 171 12.60 0.46 -5.28
C GLY A 171 11.93 0.53 -6.66
N ALA A 172 11.64 -0.60 -7.29
CA ALA A 172 10.96 -0.63 -8.59
C ALA A 172 9.55 -0.01 -8.53
N MET A 173 8.78 -0.32 -7.48
CA MET A 173 7.45 0.27 -7.27
C MET A 173 7.54 1.76 -6.93
N THR A 174 8.50 2.16 -6.08
CA THR A 174 8.72 3.57 -5.76
C THR A 174 9.07 4.40 -6.99
N VAL A 175 9.88 3.87 -7.92
CA VAL A 175 10.17 4.55 -9.19
C VAL A 175 8.90 4.71 -10.03
N PHE A 176 8.01 3.71 -10.03
CA PHE A 176 6.72 3.81 -10.70
C PHE A 176 5.82 4.88 -10.05
N ASP A 177 5.80 4.97 -8.72
CA ASP A 177 5.05 6.01 -8.00
C ASP A 177 5.55 7.41 -8.37
N PHE A 178 6.87 7.62 -8.43
CA PHE A 178 7.44 8.88 -8.89
C PHE A 178 7.03 9.19 -10.34
N PHE A 179 7.03 8.20 -11.21
CA PHE A 179 6.55 8.36 -12.58
C PHE A 179 5.08 8.80 -12.65
N ILE A 180 4.21 8.18 -11.85
CA ILE A 180 2.79 8.53 -11.74
C ILE A 180 2.60 9.97 -11.21
N ILE A 181 3.37 10.36 -10.20
CA ILE A 181 3.35 11.73 -9.66
C ILE A 181 3.75 12.73 -10.75
N ILE A 182 4.84 12.47 -11.48
CA ILE A 182 5.29 13.30 -12.59
C ILE A 182 4.20 13.41 -13.66
N MET A 183 3.60 12.30 -14.08
CA MET A 183 2.51 12.29 -15.06
C MET A 183 1.28 13.10 -14.58
N THR A 184 1.00 13.08 -13.28
CA THR A 184 -0.10 13.86 -12.69
C THR A 184 0.21 15.36 -12.70
N VAL A 185 1.44 15.74 -12.37
CA VAL A 185 1.89 17.14 -12.43
C VAL A 185 1.91 17.67 -13.87
N LEU A 186 2.40 16.88 -14.82
CA LEU A 186 2.39 17.23 -16.24
C LEU A 186 0.96 17.42 -16.77
N ASN A 187 0.02 16.57 -16.34
CA ASN A 187 -1.41 16.73 -16.69
C ASN A 187 -1.99 18.04 -16.15
N ALA A 188 -1.61 18.42 -14.93
CA ALA A 188 -2.04 19.69 -14.36
C ALA A 188 -1.51 20.84 -15.23
N LEU A 189 -0.22 20.84 -15.55
CA LEU A 189 0.42 21.89 -16.35
C LEU A 189 -0.09 22.00 -17.80
N ASP A 190 -0.48 20.88 -18.44
CA ASP A 190 -0.99 20.86 -19.83
C ASP A 190 -2.43 21.39 -19.94
N ARG A 191 -3.21 21.38 -18.84
CA ARG A 191 -4.59 21.88 -18.86
C ARG A 191 -4.58 23.41 -18.95
N PRO A 192 -5.17 24.03 -20.00
CA PRO A 192 -5.21 25.48 -20.12
C PRO A 192 -6.10 26.06 -19.02
N TYR A 193 -5.49 26.77 -18.07
CA TYR A 193 -6.19 27.42 -16.96
C TYR A 193 -6.80 28.74 -17.43
N VAL A 194 -8.13 28.87 -17.29
CA VAL A 194 -8.84 30.12 -17.60
C VAL A 194 -8.65 31.15 -16.48
N THR A 195 -8.52 30.70 -15.23
CA THR A 195 -8.37 31.56 -14.05
C THR A 195 -7.49 30.90 -13.00
N GLN A 196 -6.56 31.63 -12.36
CA GLN A 196 -5.65 31.06 -11.35
C GLN A 196 -6.37 30.50 -10.10
N ALA A 197 -7.58 31.00 -9.82
CA ALA A 197 -8.43 30.48 -8.74
C ALA A 197 -8.93 29.05 -9.01
N ASP A 198 -9.08 28.66 -10.28
CA ASP A 198 -9.59 27.33 -10.64
C ASP A 198 -8.58 26.22 -10.29
N VAL A 199 -7.28 26.54 -10.27
CA VAL A 199 -6.24 25.56 -9.93
C VAL A 199 -6.35 25.11 -8.47
N VAL A 200 -6.49 26.08 -7.56
CA VAL A 200 -6.57 25.79 -6.12
C VAL A 200 -7.88 25.10 -5.78
N ILE A 201 -9.00 25.56 -6.38
CA ILE A 201 -10.31 24.95 -6.17
C ILE A 201 -10.38 23.54 -6.77
N SER A 202 -9.81 23.34 -7.96
CA SER A 202 -9.70 22.02 -8.58
C SER A 202 -8.79 21.09 -7.78
N MET A 203 -7.64 21.56 -7.29
CA MET A 203 -6.77 20.76 -6.43
C MET A 203 -7.39 20.46 -5.07
N GLN A 204 -8.16 21.38 -4.47
CA GLN A 204 -8.87 21.12 -3.22
C GLN A 204 -10.04 20.16 -3.42
N ASN A 205 -10.79 20.29 -4.52
CA ASN A 205 -11.89 19.38 -4.83
C ASN A 205 -11.40 18.00 -5.25
N ASP A 206 -10.34 17.92 -6.06
CA ASP A 206 -9.73 16.65 -6.44
C ASP A 206 -8.92 16.05 -5.30
N GLY A 207 -8.41 16.87 -4.37
CA GLY A 207 -7.79 16.44 -3.11
C GLY A 207 -8.83 15.85 -2.16
N ALA A 208 -9.94 16.54 -1.94
CA ALA A 208 -11.06 16.04 -1.14
C ALA A 208 -11.70 14.80 -1.77
N ARG A 209 -11.87 14.77 -3.10
CA ARG A 209 -12.29 13.58 -3.83
C ARG A 209 -11.21 12.50 -3.88
N MET A 210 -9.92 12.85 -3.85
CA MET A 210 -8.83 11.87 -3.67
C MET A 210 -8.92 11.23 -2.29
N PHE A 211 -9.19 11.99 -1.23
CA PHE A 211 -9.39 11.42 0.10
C PHE A 211 -10.61 10.50 0.16
N VAL A 212 -11.68 10.85 -0.56
CA VAL A 212 -12.92 10.07 -0.58
C VAL A 212 -12.86 8.86 -1.51
N VAL A 213 -12.13 8.94 -2.62
CA VAL A 213 -12.14 7.91 -3.66
C VAL A 213 -10.83 7.09 -3.61
N SER A 214 -9.66 7.65 -3.28
CA SER A 214 -8.33 6.99 -3.37
C SER A 214 -7.97 6.07 -2.20
N TRP A 215 -8.94 5.65 -1.40
CA TRP A 215 -8.78 4.59 -0.41
C TRP A 215 -9.77 3.47 -0.69
#